data_AF-A0A316HH98-F1
#
_entry.id   AF-A0A316HH98-F1
#
_cell.length_a   1.000
_cell.length_b   1.000
_cell.length_c   1.000
_cell.angle_alpha   90.00
_cell.angle_beta   90.00
_cell.angle_gamma   90.00
#
_symmetry.space_group_name_H-M   'P 1'
#
loop_
_entity.id
_entity.type
_entity.pdbx_description
1 polymer ?
#
loop_
_entity_poly.entity_id
_entity_poly.type
_entity_poly.pdbx_seq_one_letter_code
_entity_poly.pdbx_strand_id
1 'polypeptide(L)'
;MIKNIIPCFIIVLLALGCSKKVPLYTISRVTKTDTATKLTVNITGRLKWAELLGITSKIKADSAQLPNLQLYFMLPGHNDKSTGTNNFYAIARYPKTSQVTMQDTTKDADGNTVRLSILGLSAEKAKHLLSLNPDDLNGKNIIGRFIDDNNHTLIVPFTDIADGKKETYIIELDTLGNVVSRTIPLVDKRDGVEKLHVTQRGDYITIKDSVLTQYSVDDLGLPYNSIKAGI
;
A
#
# COMPACT_ATOMS: atom_id res chain seq x y z
N MET A 1 -49.75 54.14 12.73
CA MET A 1 -48.48 53.59 13.28
C MET A 1 -47.90 52.64 12.26
N ILE A 2 -46.68 52.95 11.81
CA ILE A 2 -45.82 52.09 10.99
C ILE A 2 -45.39 50.89 11.85
N LYS A 3 -45.39 49.66 11.30
CA LYS A 3 -44.22 48.76 11.25
C LYS A 3 -44.56 47.31 10.85
N ASN A 4 -43.93 46.92 9.75
CA ASN A 4 -43.17 45.69 9.54
C ASN A 4 -43.93 44.37 9.32
N ILE A 5 -44.21 44.14 8.04
CA ILE A 5 -44.18 42.82 7.41
C ILE A 5 -42.74 42.30 7.50
N ILE A 6 -42.54 41.16 8.18
CA ILE A 6 -41.32 40.35 8.07
C ILE A 6 -41.76 39.04 7.41
N PRO A 7 -41.38 38.76 6.16
CA PRO A 7 -41.43 37.40 5.65
C PRO A 7 -40.23 36.64 6.22
N CYS A 8 -40.52 35.63 7.03
CA CYS A 8 -39.54 34.68 7.52
C CYS A 8 -39.01 33.87 6.33
N PHE A 9 -37.87 34.30 5.79
CA PHE A 9 -37.08 33.52 4.85
C PHE A 9 -36.48 32.34 5.61
N ILE A 10 -37.18 31.21 5.66
CA ILE A 10 -36.56 29.94 6.02
C ILE A 10 -35.73 29.53 4.80
N ILE A 11 -34.46 29.94 4.84
CA ILE A 11 -33.42 29.37 3.99
C ILE A 11 -33.33 27.90 4.40
N VAL A 12 -33.96 27.02 3.62
CA VAL A 12 -33.65 25.60 3.65
C VAL A 12 -32.25 25.47 3.08
N LEU A 13 -31.25 25.49 3.97
CA LEU A 13 -29.91 25.00 3.69
C LEU A 13 -30.05 23.50 3.41
N LEU A 14 -30.33 23.18 2.15
CA LEU A 14 -30.01 21.87 1.60
C LEU A 14 -28.49 21.76 1.62
N ALA A 15 -27.96 21.33 2.77
CA ALA A 15 -26.68 20.67 2.82
C ALA A 15 -26.85 19.37 2.01
N LEU A 16 -26.71 19.47 0.69
CA LEU A 16 -26.25 18.37 -0.14
C LEU A 16 -24.87 18.02 0.38
N GLY A 17 -24.84 17.25 1.45
CA GLY A 17 -23.64 16.61 1.93
C GLY A 17 -23.17 15.74 0.79
N CYS A 18 -22.13 16.18 0.08
CA CYS A 18 -21.30 15.29 -0.69
C CYS A 18 -20.80 14.23 0.28
N SER A 19 -21.52 13.12 0.40
CA SER A 19 -21.06 11.95 1.14
C SER A 19 -19.76 11.56 0.47
N LYS A 20 -18.62 11.85 1.11
CA LYS A 20 -17.31 11.51 0.56
C LYS A 20 -17.34 10.02 0.26
N LYS A 21 -17.17 9.66 -1.01
CA LYS A 21 -17.25 8.27 -1.44
C LYS A 21 -16.13 7.48 -0.76
N VAL A 22 -16.51 6.52 0.08
CA VAL A 22 -15.54 5.61 0.70
C VAL A 22 -14.94 4.72 -0.39
N PRO A 23 -13.60 4.59 -0.47
CA PRO A 23 -12.97 3.70 -1.45
C PRO A 23 -13.47 2.26 -1.31
N LEU A 24 -13.40 1.50 -2.41
CA LEU A 24 -13.76 0.09 -2.38
C LEU A 24 -12.77 -0.71 -1.52
N TYR A 25 -13.29 -1.61 -0.69
CA TYR A 25 -12.51 -2.54 0.11
C TYR A 25 -13.30 -3.84 0.32
N THR A 26 -12.60 -4.90 0.71
CA THR A 26 -13.23 -6.17 1.14
C THR A 26 -12.59 -6.66 2.42
N ILE A 27 -13.37 -7.23 3.33
CA ILE A 27 -12.85 -7.90 4.52
C ILE A 27 -12.58 -9.37 4.16
N SER A 28 -11.32 -9.79 4.16
CA SER A 28 -10.91 -11.15 3.80
C SER A 28 -10.79 -12.09 5.00
N ARG A 29 -10.55 -11.54 6.19
CA ARG A 29 -10.35 -12.33 7.41
C ARG A 29 -10.82 -11.58 8.65
N VAL A 30 -11.40 -12.34 9.57
CA VAL A 30 -11.78 -11.87 10.90
C VAL A 30 -11.15 -12.79 11.94
N THR A 31 -10.35 -12.21 12.84
CA THR A 31 -9.72 -12.94 13.95
C THR A 31 -10.07 -12.24 15.26
N LYS A 32 -10.63 -12.97 16.20
CA LYS A 32 -10.86 -12.48 17.56
C LYS A 32 -9.71 -12.92 18.45
N THR A 33 -9.15 -11.99 19.21
CA THR A 33 -8.20 -12.27 20.29
C THR A 33 -8.81 -11.81 21.61
N ASP A 34 -8.16 -12.16 22.72
CA ASP A 34 -8.62 -11.78 24.07
C ASP A 34 -8.69 -10.26 24.27
N THR A 35 -7.98 -9.49 23.46
CA THR A 35 -7.81 -8.04 23.61
C THR A 35 -8.41 -7.20 22.49
N ALA A 36 -8.74 -7.79 21.34
CA ALA A 36 -9.16 -7.07 20.15
C ALA A 36 -9.89 -7.97 19.13
N THR A 37 -10.72 -7.35 18.28
CA THR A 37 -11.11 -7.98 17.00
C THR A 37 -10.24 -7.42 15.89
N LYS A 38 -9.58 -8.29 15.14
CA LYS A 38 -8.73 -7.94 14.00
C LYS A 38 -9.47 -8.26 12.70
N LEU A 39 -9.50 -7.29 11.79
CA LEU A 39 -10.03 -7.45 10.43
C LEU A 39 -8.91 -7.22 9.43
N THR A 40 -8.73 -8.15 8.51
CA THR A 40 -7.90 -7.95 7.32
C THR A 40 -8.76 -7.30 6.24
N VAL A 41 -8.34 -6.13 5.79
CA VAL A 41 -9.04 -5.28 4.83
C VAL A 41 -8.20 -5.21 3.57
N ASN A 42 -8.64 -5.89 2.50
CA ASN A 42 -8.01 -5.76 1.19
C ASN A 42 -8.48 -4.47 0.54
N ILE A 43 -7.54 -3.70 0.00
CA ILE A 43 -7.78 -2.47 -0.75
C ILE A 43 -7.27 -2.63 -2.18
N THR A 44 -7.85 -1.87 -3.12
CA THR A 44 -7.53 -1.98 -4.55
C THR A 44 -6.22 -1.29 -4.93
N GLY A 45 -5.57 -0.58 -4.02
CA GLY A 45 -4.31 0.14 -4.28
C GLY A 45 -3.89 0.99 -3.08
N ARG A 46 -2.83 1.78 -3.24
CA ARG A 46 -2.33 2.68 -2.19
C ARG A 46 -3.30 3.85 -2.00
N LEU A 47 -3.84 3.97 -0.79
CA LEU A 47 -4.84 4.98 -0.44
C LEU A 47 -4.21 6.09 0.40
N LYS A 48 -4.64 7.33 0.19
CA LYS A 48 -4.23 8.45 1.04
C LYS A 48 -4.74 8.25 2.47
N TRP A 49 -4.13 8.97 3.40
CA TRP A 49 -4.53 8.98 4.81
C TRP A 49 -6.04 9.19 5.00
N ALA A 50 -6.62 10.19 4.35
CA ALA A 50 -8.04 10.50 4.46
C ALA A 50 -8.96 9.38 3.93
N GLU A 51 -8.50 8.65 2.92
CA GLU A 51 -9.23 7.53 2.31
C GLU A 51 -9.21 6.30 3.24
N LEU A 52 -8.05 6.00 3.85
CA LEU A 52 -7.94 4.98 4.89
C LEU A 52 -8.83 5.30 6.09
N LEU A 53 -8.84 6.56 6.55
CA LEU A 53 -9.73 6.99 7.62
C LEU A 53 -11.21 6.85 7.25
N GLY A 54 -11.57 7.11 5.99
CA GLY A 54 -12.93 6.91 5.49
C GLY A 54 -13.38 5.45 5.56
N ILE A 55 -12.52 4.50 5.17
CA ILE A 55 -12.79 3.06 5.32
C ILE A 55 -12.90 2.70 6.80
N THR A 56 -11.97 3.22 7.61
CA THR A 56 -11.90 2.98 9.05
C THR A 56 -13.21 3.39 9.75
N SER A 57 -13.67 4.61 9.50
CA SER A 57 -15.00 5.11 9.93
C SER A 57 -16.13 4.19 9.51
N LYS A 58 -16.20 3.84 8.22
CA LYS A 58 -17.27 2.99 7.71
C LYS A 58 -17.34 1.65 8.43
N ILE A 59 -16.20 0.97 8.58
CA ILE A 59 -16.14 -0.32 9.25
C ILE A 59 -16.47 -0.17 10.74
N LYS A 60 -16.00 0.89 11.41
CA LYS A 60 -16.28 1.12 12.83
C LYS A 60 -17.76 1.41 13.08
N ALA A 61 -18.41 2.20 12.22
CA ALA A 61 -19.84 2.46 12.28
C ALA A 61 -20.64 1.16 12.11
N ASP A 62 -20.31 0.34 11.11
CA ASP A 62 -20.97 -0.94 10.86
C ASP A 62 -20.71 -1.95 11.98
N SER A 63 -19.54 -1.88 12.61
CA SER A 63 -19.07 -2.78 13.65
C SER A 63 -19.14 -2.15 15.03
N ALA A 64 -20.09 -1.24 15.29
CA ALA A 64 -20.17 -0.47 16.53
C ALA A 64 -20.07 -1.34 17.80
N GLN A 65 -20.53 -2.60 17.72
CA GLN A 65 -20.51 -3.60 18.79
C GLN A 65 -19.16 -4.30 19.02
N LEU A 66 -18.15 -4.08 18.17
CA LEU A 66 -16.80 -4.62 18.35
C LEU A 66 -15.96 -3.65 19.19
N PRO A 67 -15.70 -3.97 20.48
CA PRO A 67 -14.72 -3.22 21.26
C PRO A 67 -13.32 -3.52 20.72
N ASN A 68 -12.42 -2.53 20.80
CA ASN A 68 -11.00 -2.70 20.42
C ASN A 68 -10.77 -3.27 19.03
N LEU A 69 -11.36 -2.62 18.03
CA LEU A 69 -11.23 -3.00 16.64
C LEU A 69 -9.84 -2.63 16.09
N GLN A 70 -9.19 -3.57 15.41
CA GLN A 70 -7.95 -3.35 14.66
C GLN A 70 -8.17 -3.71 13.20
N LEU A 71 -7.82 -2.80 12.31
CA LEU A 71 -7.92 -2.96 10.86
C LEU A 71 -6.53 -3.04 10.28
N TYR A 72 -6.30 -4.09 9.50
CA TYR A 72 -5.04 -4.35 8.82
C TYR A 72 -5.28 -4.22 7.32
N PHE A 73 -4.76 -3.14 6.72
CA PHE A 73 -4.94 -2.86 5.31
C PHE A 73 -3.89 -3.60 4.49
N MET A 74 -4.33 -4.40 3.53
CA MET A 74 -3.44 -5.16 2.64
C MET A 74 -3.54 -4.64 1.22
N LEU A 75 -2.38 -4.32 0.63
CA LEU A 75 -2.28 -3.95 -0.77
C LEU A 75 -2.56 -5.16 -1.67
N PRO A 76 -2.99 -4.93 -2.92
CA PRO A 76 -3.15 -6.01 -3.87
C PRO A 76 -1.81 -6.73 -4.09
N GLY A 77 -1.87 -8.04 -4.34
CA GLY A 77 -0.68 -8.89 -4.51
C GLY A 77 -0.10 -9.41 -3.18
N HIS A 78 -0.39 -8.77 -2.05
CA HIS A 78 -0.13 -9.35 -0.74
C HIS A 78 -1.28 -10.30 -0.38
N ASN A 79 -0.94 -11.47 0.16
CA ASN A 79 -1.92 -12.44 0.63
C ASN A 79 -1.51 -13.03 1.97
N ASP A 80 -2.46 -13.64 2.66
CA ASP A 80 -2.28 -14.19 4.00
C ASP A 80 -1.28 -15.37 4.08
N LYS A 81 -0.80 -15.89 2.93
CA LYS A 81 0.20 -16.97 2.85
C LYS A 81 1.62 -16.42 2.69
N SER A 82 1.80 -15.15 2.36
CA SER A 82 3.08 -14.46 2.52
C SER A 82 3.21 -14.08 3.99
N THR A 83 3.92 -14.89 4.76
CA THR A 83 4.04 -14.76 6.23
C THR A 83 5.33 -14.07 6.67
N GLY A 84 5.97 -13.29 5.79
CA GLY A 84 6.97 -12.32 6.24
C GLY A 84 6.36 -11.37 7.27
N THR A 85 7.16 -10.86 8.20
CA THR A 85 6.66 -10.27 9.46
C THR A 85 5.70 -9.09 9.29
N ASN A 86 5.62 -8.42 8.14
CA ASN A 86 4.65 -7.34 7.89
C ASN A 86 4.28 -7.18 6.40
N ASN A 87 3.17 -7.78 5.97
CA ASN A 87 2.58 -7.55 4.64
C ASN A 87 1.39 -6.56 4.68
N PHE A 88 1.48 -5.51 5.51
CA PHE A 88 0.43 -4.50 5.65
C PHE A 88 0.88 -3.16 5.11
N TYR A 89 -0.07 -2.44 4.51
CA TYR A 89 0.08 -1.06 4.10
C TYR A 89 -0.21 -0.07 5.22
N ALA A 90 -1.22 -0.37 6.05
CA ALA A 90 -1.54 0.43 7.20
C ALA A 90 -2.21 -0.41 8.27
N ILE A 91 -2.08 0.03 9.52
CA ILE A 91 -2.80 -0.54 10.65
C ILE A 91 -3.56 0.59 11.34
N ALA A 92 -4.88 0.44 11.44
CA ALA A 92 -5.73 1.30 12.26
C ALA A 92 -6.14 0.56 13.52
N ARG A 93 -6.06 1.22 14.68
CA ARG A 93 -6.49 0.64 15.96
C ARG A 93 -7.38 1.61 16.69
N TYR A 94 -8.53 1.13 17.15
CA TYR A 94 -9.42 1.85 18.03
C TYR A 94 -9.08 1.53 19.48
N PRO A 95 -8.52 2.48 20.25
CA PRO A 95 -8.23 2.27 21.66
C PRO A 95 -9.54 2.21 22.49
N LYS A 96 -9.47 1.63 23.69
CA LYS A 96 -10.54 1.79 24.68
C LYS A 96 -10.62 3.26 25.08
N THR A 97 -11.84 3.78 25.26
CA THR A 97 -12.06 5.18 25.68
C THR A 97 -11.26 5.54 26.95
N SER A 98 -11.16 4.62 27.91
CA SER A 98 -10.39 4.81 29.15
C SER A 98 -8.86 4.74 28.99
N GLN A 99 -8.36 4.45 27.78
CA GLN A 99 -6.93 4.25 27.47
C GLN A 99 -6.41 5.20 26.38
N VAL A 100 -7.20 6.19 25.99
CA VAL A 100 -6.79 7.22 25.02
C VAL A 100 -5.63 8.03 25.61
N THR A 101 -4.50 8.06 24.92
CA THR A 101 -3.34 8.87 25.30
C THR A 101 -3.18 10.09 24.37
N MET A 102 -2.24 10.98 24.71
CA MET A 102 -1.86 12.09 23.82
C MET A 102 -1.29 11.64 22.47
N GLN A 103 -0.89 10.38 22.29
CA GLN A 103 -0.47 9.87 20.98
C GLN A 103 -1.66 9.48 20.09
N ASP A 104 -2.87 9.40 20.64
CA ASP A 104 -4.09 9.05 19.91
C ASP A 104 -4.84 10.32 19.44
N THR A 105 -4.12 11.23 18.78
CA THR A 105 -4.66 12.52 18.30
C THR A 105 -5.35 12.45 16.95
N THR A 106 -5.21 11.33 16.23
CA THR A 106 -5.89 11.15 14.94
C THR A 106 -7.37 10.79 15.15
N LYS A 107 -8.23 11.41 14.36
CA LYS A 107 -9.66 11.15 14.33
C LYS A 107 -10.08 10.55 13.00
N ASP A 108 -10.98 9.58 13.03
CA ASP A 108 -11.67 9.13 11.82
C ASP A 108 -12.72 10.17 11.36
N ALA A 109 -13.41 9.90 10.26
CA ALA A 109 -14.41 10.83 9.70
C ALA A 109 -15.61 11.07 10.63
N ASP A 110 -15.83 10.21 11.63
CA ASP A 110 -16.92 10.30 12.60
C ASP A 110 -16.45 10.92 13.94
N GLY A 111 -15.18 11.34 14.02
CA GLY A 111 -14.60 11.94 15.22
C GLY A 111 -14.13 10.93 16.28
N ASN A 112 -14.17 9.62 15.98
CA ASN A 112 -13.63 8.61 16.88
C ASN A 112 -12.11 8.68 16.90
N THR A 113 -11.53 8.51 18.08
CA THR A 113 -10.08 8.40 18.23
C THR A 113 -9.59 7.10 17.58
N VAL A 114 -8.57 7.22 16.73
CA VAL A 114 -7.94 6.10 16.04
C VAL A 114 -6.43 6.28 16.02
N ARG A 115 -5.69 5.19 16.21
CA ARG A 115 -4.25 5.14 15.96
C ARG A 115 -4.01 4.56 14.58
N LEU A 116 -3.67 5.40 13.62
CA LEU A 116 -3.32 4.99 12.26
C LEU A 116 -1.80 5.02 12.07
N SER A 117 -1.23 3.89 11.67
CA SER A 117 0.18 3.77 11.30
C SER A 117 0.27 3.23 9.88
N ILE A 118 0.81 4.03 8.98
CA ILE A 118 1.17 3.58 7.63
C ILE A 118 2.50 2.83 7.74
N LEU A 119 2.56 1.64 7.13
CA LEU A 119 3.77 0.84 6.99
C LEU A 119 4.20 0.86 5.52
N GLY A 120 5.51 0.80 5.27
CA GLY A 120 6.03 0.95 3.91
C GLY A 120 5.88 2.37 3.36
N LEU A 121 5.82 2.49 2.03
CA LEU A 121 5.77 3.77 1.33
C LEU A 121 4.33 4.32 1.25
N SER A 122 4.15 5.58 1.66
CA SER A 122 2.90 6.31 1.47
C SER A 122 2.53 6.41 -0.01
N ALA A 123 1.23 6.59 -0.30
CA ALA A 123 0.75 6.77 -1.67
C ALA A 123 1.49 7.91 -2.42
N GLU A 124 1.80 9.02 -1.74
CA GLU A 124 2.53 10.15 -2.30
C GLU A 124 3.97 9.80 -2.63
N LYS A 125 4.69 9.15 -1.70
CA LYS A 125 6.08 8.73 -1.91
C LYS A 125 6.19 7.67 -3.01
N ALA A 126 5.30 6.69 -3.01
CA ALA A 126 5.24 5.69 -4.06
C ALA A 126 4.98 6.33 -5.43
N LYS A 127 4.04 7.29 -5.51
CA LYS A 127 3.78 8.04 -6.74
C LYS A 127 5.01 8.83 -7.21
N HIS A 128 5.72 9.46 -6.28
CA HIS A 128 6.96 10.17 -6.60
C HIS A 128 8.01 9.21 -7.16
N LEU A 129 8.30 8.10 -6.46
CA LEU A 129 9.24 7.08 -6.92
C LEU A 129 8.91 6.57 -8.33
N LEU A 130 7.64 6.24 -8.56
CA LEU A 130 7.18 5.75 -9.87
C LEU A 130 7.35 6.76 -11.01
N SER A 131 7.41 8.06 -10.70
CA SER A 131 7.65 9.12 -11.68
C SER A 131 9.12 9.34 -12.02
N LEU A 132 10.05 8.78 -11.25
CA LEU A 132 11.49 8.98 -11.44
C LEU A 132 11.98 8.34 -12.73
N ASN A 133 12.83 9.04 -13.48
CA ASN A 133 13.43 8.52 -14.69
C ASN A 133 14.91 8.97 -14.78
N PRO A 134 15.81 8.30 -14.04
CA PRO A 134 17.24 8.61 -14.09
C PRO A 134 17.82 8.34 -15.47
N ASP A 135 18.97 8.96 -15.78
CA ASP A 135 19.62 8.86 -17.09
C ASP A 135 19.96 7.42 -17.49
N ASP A 136 20.25 6.54 -16.51
CA ASP A 136 20.44 5.10 -16.72
C ASP A 136 19.28 4.42 -17.47
N LEU A 137 18.05 4.96 -17.36
CA LEU A 137 16.84 4.40 -17.97
C LEU A 137 16.48 5.06 -19.32
N ASN A 138 17.16 6.13 -19.72
CA ASN A 138 16.82 6.84 -20.95
C ASN A 138 17.04 5.94 -22.19
N GLY A 139 15.98 5.81 -23.00
CA GLY A 139 15.98 4.98 -24.20
C GLY A 139 15.97 3.46 -23.94
N LYS A 140 15.84 3.02 -22.68
CA LYS A 140 15.77 1.59 -22.32
C LYS A 140 14.33 1.07 -22.40
N ASN A 141 14.20 -0.22 -22.67
CA ASN A 141 12.90 -0.88 -22.67
C ASN A 141 12.57 -1.41 -21.27
N ILE A 142 11.70 -0.67 -20.56
CA ILE A 142 11.32 -0.96 -19.17
C ILE A 142 10.31 -2.10 -19.11
N ILE A 143 10.67 -3.19 -18.43
CA ILE A 143 9.77 -4.35 -18.21
C ILE A 143 8.67 -3.96 -17.22
N GLY A 144 9.03 -3.28 -16.14
CA GLY A 144 8.10 -2.79 -15.14
C GLY A 144 8.77 -1.90 -14.10
N ARG A 145 7.94 -1.36 -13.21
CA ARG A 145 8.34 -0.50 -12.09
C ARG A 145 7.62 -1.03 -10.86
N PHE A 146 8.39 -1.47 -9.87
CA PHE A 146 7.88 -2.22 -8.73
C PHE A 146 8.34 -1.57 -7.43
N ILE A 147 7.38 -1.21 -6.58
CA ILE A 147 7.69 -0.63 -5.27
C ILE A 147 8.09 -1.74 -4.31
N ASP A 148 9.25 -1.59 -3.69
CA ASP A 148 9.64 -2.38 -2.53
C ASP A 148 9.33 -1.57 -1.26
N ASP A 149 8.24 -1.94 -0.58
CA ASP A 149 7.85 -1.28 0.67
C ASP A 149 8.78 -1.60 1.83
N ASN A 150 9.50 -2.72 1.79
CA ASN A 150 10.39 -3.10 2.89
C ASN A 150 11.67 -2.26 2.84
N ASN A 151 12.25 -2.14 1.66
CA ASN A 151 13.49 -1.37 1.45
C ASN A 151 13.23 0.11 1.13
N HIS A 152 11.96 0.50 0.93
CA HIS A 152 11.55 1.84 0.54
C HIS A 152 12.19 2.31 -0.78
N THR A 153 12.24 1.41 -1.76
CA THR A 153 12.92 1.62 -3.05
C THR A 153 12.00 1.34 -4.24
N LEU A 154 12.48 1.67 -5.43
CA LEU A 154 11.87 1.28 -6.70
C LEU A 154 12.78 0.31 -7.45
N ILE A 155 12.28 -0.91 -7.72
CA ILE A 155 12.96 -1.90 -8.55
C ILE A 155 12.50 -1.74 -10.00
N VAL A 156 13.45 -1.56 -10.91
CA VAL A 156 13.21 -1.35 -12.34
C VAL A 156 14.01 -2.37 -13.17
N PRO A 157 13.39 -3.49 -13.56
CA PRO A 157 13.93 -4.37 -14.59
C PRO A 157 13.75 -3.76 -15.99
N PHE A 158 14.78 -3.82 -16.82
CA PHE A 158 14.78 -3.31 -18.20
C PHE A 158 15.71 -4.11 -19.11
N THR A 159 15.59 -3.87 -20.41
CA THR A 159 16.51 -4.36 -21.44
C THR A 159 17.10 -3.18 -22.20
N ASP A 160 18.38 -3.26 -22.56
CA ASP A 160 19.04 -2.25 -23.36
C ASP A 160 19.09 -2.68 -24.83
N ILE A 161 18.19 -2.17 -25.66
CA ILE A 161 18.13 -2.56 -27.07
C ILE A 161 19.43 -2.16 -27.81
N ALA A 162 20.12 -1.12 -27.34
CA ALA A 162 21.36 -0.64 -27.93
C ALA A 162 22.56 -1.55 -27.66
N ASP A 163 22.50 -2.41 -26.64
CA ASP A 163 23.63 -3.28 -26.28
C ASP A 163 23.76 -4.52 -27.20
N GLY A 164 22.69 -4.89 -27.91
CA GLY A 164 22.62 -6.07 -28.77
C GLY A 164 22.68 -7.43 -28.03
N LYS A 165 22.87 -7.43 -26.70
CA LYS A 165 23.05 -8.62 -25.85
C LYS A 165 21.72 -9.23 -25.41
N LYS A 166 20.62 -8.47 -25.45
CA LYS A 166 19.28 -8.90 -24.97
C LYS A 166 19.30 -9.37 -23.51
N GLU A 167 20.20 -8.82 -22.71
CA GLU A 167 20.30 -9.12 -21.29
C GLU A 167 19.25 -8.31 -20.51
N THR A 168 18.77 -8.88 -19.41
CA THR A 168 17.94 -8.14 -18.44
C THR A 168 18.87 -7.44 -17.47
N TYR A 169 18.57 -6.19 -17.17
CA TYR A 169 19.25 -5.37 -16.18
C TYR A 169 18.23 -4.97 -15.12
N ILE A 170 18.67 -4.88 -13.87
CA ILE A 170 17.86 -4.42 -12.77
C ILE A 170 18.59 -3.26 -12.12
N ILE A 171 17.93 -2.11 -12.02
CA ILE A 171 18.36 -1.04 -11.11
C ILE A 171 17.36 -0.88 -9.98
N GLU A 172 17.87 -0.41 -8.84
CA GLU A 172 17.07 -0.05 -7.68
C GLU A 172 17.31 1.42 -7.32
N LEU A 173 16.23 2.17 -7.11
CA LEU A 173 16.26 3.59 -6.79
C LEU A 173 15.81 3.83 -5.35
N ASP A 174 16.54 4.66 -4.60
CA ASP A 174 16.07 5.17 -3.30
C ASP A 174 14.92 6.18 -3.45
N THR A 175 14.35 6.60 -2.31
CA THR A 175 13.25 7.60 -2.28
C THR A 175 13.57 8.98 -2.87
N LEU A 176 14.85 9.28 -3.13
CA LEU A 176 15.33 10.52 -3.75
C LEU A 176 15.62 10.34 -5.25
N GLY A 177 15.62 9.10 -5.73
CA GLY A 177 15.91 8.72 -7.10
C GLY A 177 17.38 8.45 -7.41
N ASN A 178 18.21 8.29 -6.38
CA ASN A 178 19.58 7.82 -6.59
C ASN A 178 19.56 6.31 -6.84
N VAL A 179 20.41 5.86 -7.77
CA VAL A 179 20.61 4.42 -7.99
C VAL A 179 21.43 3.85 -6.84
N VAL A 180 20.82 2.95 -6.07
CA VAL A 180 21.46 2.26 -4.92
C VAL A 180 21.91 0.85 -5.24
N SER A 181 21.37 0.24 -6.31
CA SER A 181 21.81 -1.06 -6.80
C SER A 181 21.75 -1.15 -8.32
N ARG A 182 22.70 -1.89 -8.91
CA ARG A 182 22.74 -2.27 -10.33
C ARG A 182 23.12 -3.75 -10.43
N THR A 183 22.32 -4.53 -11.12
CA THR A 183 22.51 -5.99 -11.20
C THR A 183 22.16 -6.50 -12.59
N ILE A 184 23.00 -7.38 -13.12
CA ILE A 184 22.68 -8.27 -14.25
C ILE A 184 22.39 -9.64 -13.62
N PRO A 185 21.11 -10.04 -13.49
CA PRO A 185 20.77 -11.28 -12.82
C PRO A 185 21.18 -12.50 -13.65
N LEU A 186 21.51 -13.59 -12.95
CA LEU A 186 21.63 -14.90 -13.58
C LEU A 186 20.22 -15.45 -13.85
N VAL A 187 19.95 -15.83 -15.09
CA VAL A 187 18.64 -16.37 -15.51
C VAL A 187 18.62 -17.89 -15.33
N ASP A 188 17.68 -18.39 -14.53
CA ASP A 188 17.39 -19.82 -14.37
C ASP A 188 15.95 -20.15 -14.78
N LYS A 189 15.76 -21.20 -15.59
CA LYS A 189 14.46 -21.64 -16.14
C LYS A 189 14.12 -23.10 -15.84
N ARG A 190 14.85 -23.77 -14.95
CA ARG A 190 14.76 -25.23 -14.73
C ARG A 190 13.36 -25.74 -14.34
N ASP A 191 12.51 -24.90 -13.75
CA ASP A 191 11.18 -25.29 -13.24
C ASP A 191 10.01 -24.71 -14.06
N GLY A 192 10.26 -24.23 -15.29
CA GLY A 192 9.22 -23.58 -16.11
C GLY A 192 8.80 -22.18 -15.62
N VAL A 193 9.48 -21.66 -14.60
CA VAL A 193 9.38 -20.27 -14.11
C VAL A 193 10.76 -19.62 -14.29
N GLU A 194 10.78 -18.44 -14.90
CA GLU A 194 12.00 -17.65 -15.04
C GLU A 194 12.36 -17.01 -13.69
N LYS A 195 13.51 -17.39 -13.15
CA LYS A 195 14.09 -16.84 -11.92
C LYS A 195 15.27 -15.95 -12.31
N LEU A 196 15.26 -14.72 -11.82
CA LEU A 196 16.33 -13.75 -11.99
C LEU A 196 17.08 -13.67 -10.65
N HIS A 197 18.21 -14.36 -10.54
CA HIS A 197 19.03 -14.34 -9.31
C HIS A 197 19.75 -13.01 -9.20
N VAL A 198 19.42 -12.23 -8.17
CA VAL A 198 19.89 -10.85 -7.95
C VAL A 198 21.04 -10.76 -6.94
N THR A 199 21.28 -11.82 -6.16
CA THR A 199 22.45 -11.91 -5.27
C THR A 199 23.21 -13.23 -5.43
N GLN A 200 24.49 -13.22 -5.07
CA GLN A 200 25.31 -14.45 -5.02
C GLN A 200 24.85 -15.42 -3.92
N ARG A 201 24.08 -14.93 -2.94
CA ARG A 201 23.51 -15.74 -1.85
C ARG A 201 22.28 -16.53 -2.30
N GLY A 202 21.74 -16.22 -3.47
CA GLY A 202 20.63 -16.95 -4.06
C GLY A 202 19.29 -16.22 -4.00
N ASP A 203 19.24 -14.96 -3.57
CA ASP A 203 18.01 -14.17 -3.65
C ASP A 203 17.62 -14.02 -5.12
N TYR A 204 16.34 -14.19 -5.42
CA TYR A 204 15.85 -14.12 -6.78
C TYR A 204 14.51 -13.43 -6.85
N ILE A 205 14.25 -12.85 -8.01
CA ILE A 205 12.93 -12.33 -8.37
C ILE A 205 12.31 -13.17 -9.47
N THR A 206 10.99 -13.26 -9.46
CA THR A 206 10.20 -13.77 -10.58
C THR A 206 9.24 -12.67 -11.03
N ILE A 207 9.09 -12.47 -12.34
CA ILE A 207 8.11 -11.52 -12.89
C ILE A 207 7.07 -12.32 -13.67
N LYS A 208 5.84 -12.38 -13.15
CA LYS A 208 4.74 -13.10 -13.78
C LYS A 208 3.45 -12.32 -13.60
N ASP A 209 2.64 -12.23 -14.66
CA ASP A 209 1.33 -11.57 -14.63
C ASP A 209 1.39 -10.14 -14.05
N SER A 210 2.48 -9.41 -14.36
CA SER A 210 2.78 -8.07 -13.85
C SER A 210 2.98 -7.96 -12.33
N VAL A 211 3.24 -9.08 -11.67
CA VAL A 211 3.69 -9.16 -10.28
C VAL A 211 5.17 -9.53 -10.28
N LEU A 212 5.95 -8.71 -9.58
CA LEU A 212 7.31 -9.06 -9.20
C LEU A 212 7.25 -9.71 -7.82
N THR A 213 7.77 -10.92 -7.71
CA THR A 213 7.90 -11.63 -6.44
C THR A 213 9.37 -11.76 -6.09
N GLN A 214 9.74 -11.29 -4.90
CA GLN A 214 11.06 -11.38 -4.32
C GLN A 214 11.12 -12.58 -3.37
N TYR A 215 12.18 -13.37 -3.49
CA TYR A 215 12.47 -14.48 -2.61
C TYR A 215 13.84 -14.27 -1.98
N SER A 216 13.86 -14.14 -0.66
CA SER A 216 15.08 -14.15 0.14
C SER A 216 15.48 -15.59 0.46
N VAL A 217 16.78 -15.88 0.36
CA VAL A 217 17.33 -17.18 0.79
C VAL A 217 17.15 -17.41 2.29
N ASP A 218 17.08 -16.32 3.07
CA ASP A 218 16.98 -16.35 4.53
C ASP A 218 15.52 -16.51 5.02
N ASP A 219 14.52 -16.24 4.16
CA ASP A 219 13.10 -16.21 4.55
C ASP A 219 12.35 -17.53 4.31
N LEU A 220 13.06 -18.67 4.25
CA LEU A 220 12.47 -20.02 4.11
C LEU A 220 11.45 -20.15 2.95
N GLY A 221 11.65 -19.38 1.88
CA GLY A 221 10.76 -19.38 0.71
C GLY A 221 9.48 -18.56 0.87
N LEU A 222 9.40 -17.66 1.86
CA LEU A 222 8.30 -16.71 1.99
C LEU A 222 8.47 -15.56 0.99
N PRO A 223 7.58 -15.43 -0.01
CA PRO A 223 7.72 -14.43 -1.05
C PRO A 223 7.26 -13.05 -0.59
N TYR A 224 7.92 -11.99 -1.04
CA TYR A 224 7.42 -10.61 -0.98
C TYR A 224 6.97 -10.15 -2.37
N ASN A 225 5.75 -9.63 -2.50
CA ASN A 225 5.16 -9.28 -3.80
C ASN A 225 5.07 -7.77 -4.00
N SER A 226 5.38 -7.32 -5.21
CA SER A 226 5.21 -5.95 -5.68
C SER A 226 4.47 -5.97 -7.01
N ILE A 227 3.46 -5.12 -7.17
CA ILE A 227 2.71 -5.01 -8.43
C ILE A 227 3.35 -3.95 -9.33
N LYS A 228 3.38 -4.22 -10.63
CA LYS A 228 3.80 -3.27 -11.66
C LYS A 228 2.90 -2.03 -11.63
N ALA A 229 3.52 -0.85 -11.61
CA ALA A 229 2.76 0.39 -11.70
C ALA A 229 1.93 0.50 -13.00
N GLY A 230 0.72 1.05 -12.88
CA GLY A 230 -0.20 1.28 -14.00
C GLY A 230 -1.24 0.18 -14.22
N ILE A 231 -1.45 -0.69 -13.21
CA ILE A 231 -2.46 -1.76 -13.20
C ILE A 231 -3.34 -1.60 -11.97
#